data_AF-A0A8H6P9D2-F1
#
_entry.id   AF-A0A8H6P9D2-F1
#
_cell.length_a   1.000
_cell.length_b   1.000
_cell.length_c   1.000
_cell.angle_alpha   90.00
_cell.angle_beta   90.00
_cell.angle_gamma   90.00
#
_symmetry.space_group_name_H-M   'P 1'
#
loop_
_entity.id
_entity.type
_entity.pdbx_description
1 polymer ?
#
loop_
_entity_poly.entity_id
_entity_poly.type
_entity_poly.pdbx_seq_one_letter_code
_entity_poly.pdbx_strand_id
1 'polypeptide(L)'
;MNSSAQIGLASLISFPLAQYPPSSRIKAALFGFPILAISGFSIIRSICSWPICHSMASIPSYEWFIFLHRQFNFTSKIASLLSKVVVQQAVYTPVFNTYLFTAQSLLSCASMEETLMDLKLALPTSIVNSINVWSGVAFVSFLWVPPQFRSVFSGCVAVCWQTTANGSNGSLDGSSTLVVAKGRRKVLIIGAGSTGLALAQNLKNVAGIPFKILEKEQRPTRKRNWSMGLHWDFGPLRYLVDLDPNRGHPDPSPSGELIAEIKSSTFYPLRRDKFRGMLLQGLDVQWGMTLSKIVYSPDGERVTAKFEDGTEEIGAVLITTDGPHPTVRTLLVGEDAAKATPIDYASTMCFTRHTRKHALFLQSQPHHPLYQVAPHPSGYCAWLSLHDGDDIEHPENWTFFHYISFPEPRDEVNNRMMREHVLHQKELAHQFINPWRIVFEWMPEDSEVWYSMLRNWDPSLPEHRWDHHQGGVTLAGDAAHPMTFQRGQGLNHAIQDAYTVCEALESFWNGGDFTMEDCSAAIKAYEEG
;
A
#
# COMPACT_ATOMS: atom_id res chain seq x y z
N MET A 1 9.81 15.81 47.61
CA MET A 1 8.96 16.54 46.65
C MET A 1 8.72 15.64 45.46
N ASN A 2 7.64 14.87 45.50
CA ASN A 2 7.13 14.01 44.43
C ASN A 2 5.72 13.57 44.87
N SER A 3 4.70 13.83 44.05
CA SER A 3 3.45 13.06 43.90
C SER A 3 2.38 13.97 43.30
N SER A 4 2.01 13.70 42.04
CA SER A 4 0.86 14.31 41.37
C SER A 4 -0.15 13.22 41.10
N ALA A 5 -1.28 13.30 41.80
CA ALA A 5 -2.36 12.33 41.81
C ALA A 5 -3.19 12.37 40.51
N GLN A 6 -3.47 11.18 39.97
CA GLN A 6 -4.52 10.95 38.98
C GLN A 6 -5.89 11.11 39.65
N ILE A 7 -6.73 11.97 39.09
CA ILE A 7 -8.15 12.11 39.47
C ILE A 7 -8.97 11.22 38.55
N GLY A 8 -9.70 10.28 39.15
CA GLY A 8 -10.57 9.32 38.48
C GLY A 8 -11.93 9.89 38.09
N LEU A 9 -12.45 9.40 36.96
CA LEU A 9 -13.83 9.54 36.51
C LEU A 9 -14.44 8.14 36.42
N ALA A 10 -14.65 7.52 37.59
CA ALA A 10 -15.29 6.23 37.76
C ALA A 10 -16.16 6.24 39.02
N SER A 11 -17.17 7.11 39.07
CA SER A 11 -18.17 7.07 40.13
C SER A 11 -19.31 8.04 39.83
N LEU A 12 -20.33 7.60 39.10
CA LEU A 12 -21.69 8.14 39.22
C LEU A 12 -22.67 7.03 38.83
N ILE A 13 -23.71 6.89 39.67
CA ILE A 13 -24.79 5.89 39.66
C ILE A 13 -24.49 4.65 40.52
N SER A 14 -24.66 4.82 41.83
CA SER A 14 -25.13 3.77 42.73
C SER A 14 -26.37 4.29 43.44
N PHE A 15 -27.48 3.55 43.36
CA PHE A 15 -28.63 3.66 44.28
C PHE A 15 -28.96 2.25 44.82
N PRO A 16 -29.53 2.15 46.04
CA PRO A 16 -29.31 1.05 46.96
C PRO A 16 -30.31 -0.11 46.79
N LEU A 17 -29.82 -1.33 46.98
CA LEU A 17 -30.59 -2.56 47.08
C LEU A 17 -31.26 -2.66 48.46
N ALA A 18 -32.60 -2.69 48.50
CA ALA A 18 -33.38 -3.15 49.66
C ALA A 18 -34.55 -4.06 49.23
N GLN A 19 -34.31 -5.37 49.44
CA GLN A 19 -35.19 -6.48 49.83
C GLN A 19 -36.68 -6.55 49.39
N TYR A 20 -37.01 -7.58 48.59
CA TYR A 20 -38.26 -8.39 48.64
C TYR A 20 -37.99 -9.87 48.22
N PRO A 21 -38.80 -10.85 48.66
CA PRO A 21 -38.52 -12.30 48.66
C PRO A 21 -39.05 -13.06 47.41
N PRO A 22 -38.81 -14.38 47.26
CA PRO A 22 -38.51 -15.00 45.97
C PRO A 22 -39.68 -15.78 45.34
N SER A 23 -40.05 -15.46 44.09
CA SER A 23 -40.60 -16.45 43.15
C SER A 23 -40.75 -15.88 41.74
N SER A 24 -39.68 -15.91 40.95
CA SER A 24 -39.69 -16.16 39.48
C SER A 24 -38.32 -15.81 38.90
N ARG A 25 -37.52 -16.85 38.66
CA ARG A 25 -36.26 -16.74 37.92
C ARG A 25 -36.58 -16.49 36.45
N ILE A 26 -36.36 -15.28 35.96
CA ILE A 26 -36.03 -15.05 34.55
C ILE A 26 -34.61 -14.49 34.52
N LYS A 27 -33.66 -15.37 34.24
CA LYS A 27 -32.28 -14.98 33.97
C LYS A 27 -32.29 -14.17 32.67
N ALA A 28 -31.82 -12.94 32.72
CA ALA A 28 -31.32 -12.24 31.55
C ALA A 28 -30.20 -13.11 30.95
N ALA A 29 -30.51 -13.80 29.86
CA ALA A 29 -29.54 -14.58 29.14
C ALA A 29 -28.72 -13.63 28.27
N LEU A 30 -27.59 -13.17 28.82
CA LEU A 30 -26.42 -12.75 28.05
C LEU A 30 -25.99 -13.94 27.18
N PHE A 31 -26.54 -14.04 25.97
CA PHE A 31 -26.02 -14.95 24.96
C PHE A 31 -24.97 -14.19 24.15
N GLY A 32 -23.71 -14.59 24.34
CA GLY A 32 -22.57 -14.11 23.59
C GLY A 32 -22.74 -14.37 22.10
N PHE A 33 -22.50 -13.33 21.31
CA PHE A 33 -22.29 -13.46 19.86
C PHE A 33 -20.89 -14.04 19.62
N PRO A 34 -20.73 -15.03 18.73
CA PRO A 34 -19.41 -15.54 18.37
C PRO A 34 -18.68 -14.47 17.56
N ILE A 35 -17.58 -13.96 18.12
CA ILE A 35 -16.59 -13.15 17.42
C ILE A 35 -15.77 -14.11 16.57
N LEU A 36 -16.13 -14.23 15.29
CA LEU A 36 -15.30 -14.89 14.27
C LEU A 36 -14.43 -13.82 13.61
N ALA A 37 -13.13 -13.93 13.85
CA ALA A 37 -12.09 -13.09 13.28
C ALA A 37 -11.95 -13.33 11.78
N ILE A 38 -12.18 -12.31 10.95
CA ILE A 38 -11.79 -12.25 9.53
C ILE A 38 -11.29 -10.83 9.24
N SER A 39 -10.16 -10.74 8.54
CA SER A 39 -9.26 -9.61 8.38
C SER A 39 -9.71 -8.50 7.41
N GLY A 40 -9.40 -7.24 7.72
CA GLY A 40 -9.37 -6.12 6.76
C GLY A 40 -9.95 -4.80 7.31
N PHE A 41 -9.20 -3.71 7.16
CA PHE A 41 -9.35 -2.34 7.67
C PHE A 41 -10.75 -1.75 8.08
N SER A 42 -10.75 -1.02 9.20
CA SER A 42 -11.82 -0.17 9.82
C SER A 42 -13.09 -0.88 10.31
N ILE A 43 -12.97 -2.15 10.65
CA ILE A 43 -14.05 -2.90 11.27
C ILE A 43 -14.27 -2.47 12.73
N ILE A 44 -13.25 -2.03 13.48
CA ILE A 44 -13.38 -1.78 14.94
C ILE A 44 -14.33 -0.62 15.26
N ARG A 45 -14.37 0.46 14.46
CA ARG A 45 -15.29 1.59 14.70
C ARG A 45 -16.74 1.27 14.33
N SER A 46 -16.97 0.53 13.23
CA SER A 46 -18.32 0.07 12.85
C SER A 46 -18.80 -1.10 13.71
N ILE A 47 -17.94 -2.05 14.10
CA ILE A 47 -18.29 -3.17 15.00
C ILE A 47 -18.53 -2.71 16.44
N CYS A 48 -17.93 -1.59 16.89
CA CYS A 48 -18.30 -1.03 18.19
C CYS A 48 -19.63 -0.25 18.13
N SER A 49 -19.91 0.50 17.06
CA SER A 49 -21.14 1.30 16.96
C SER A 49 -22.40 0.46 16.66
N TRP A 50 -22.27 -0.60 15.86
CA TRP A 50 -23.40 -1.41 15.41
C TRP A 50 -24.15 -2.14 16.53
N PRO A 51 -23.47 -2.88 17.45
CA PRO A 51 -24.10 -3.49 18.60
C PRO A 51 -24.72 -2.45 19.53
N ILE A 52 -24.11 -1.26 19.65
CA ILE A 52 -24.62 -0.17 20.49
C ILE A 52 -25.95 0.35 19.91
N CYS A 53 -26.01 0.68 18.61
CA CYS A 53 -27.24 1.12 17.94
C CYS A 53 -28.36 0.07 18.04
N HIS A 54 -28.05 -1.21 17.80
CA HIS A 54 -29.05 -2.27 17.84
C HIS A 54 -29.51 -2.61 19.26
N SER A 55 -28.60 -2.53 20.25
CA SER A 55 -28.95 -2.72 21.65
C SER A 55 -29.87 -1.62 22.15
N MET A 56 -29.62 -0.37 21.76
CA MET A 56 -30.48 0.77 22.11
C MET A 56 -31.87 0.69 21.45
N ALA A 57 -31.97 0.13 20.24
CA ALA A 57 -33.25 -0.04 19.56
C ALA A 57 -34.04 -1.28 19.99
N SER A 58 -33.43 -2.21 20.75
CA SER A 58 -34.05 -3.50 21.11
C SER A 58 -35.34 -3.34 21.95
N ILE A 59 -35.35 -2.44 22.93
CA ILE A 59 -36.52 -2.17 23.79
C ILE A 59 -37.66 -1.50 22.98
N PRO A 60 -37.41 -0.39 22.24
CA PRO A 60 -38.42 0.18 21.35
C PRO A 60 -38.98 -0.82 20.33
N SER A 61 -38.12 -1.66 19.75
CA SER A 61 -38.52 -2.71 18.81
C SER A 61 -39.50 -3.69 19.44
N TYR A 62 -39.21 -4.14 20.66
CA TYR A 62 -40.06 -5.07 21.40
C TYR A 62 -41.43 -4.46 21.71
N GLU A 63 -41.46 -3.25 22.26
CA GLU A 63 -42.70 -2.54 22.59
C GLU A 63 -43.57 -2.33 21.35
N TRP A 64 -42.95 -2.02 20.20
CA TRP A 64 -43.65 -1.89 18.94
C TRP A 64 -44.33 -3.19 18.47
N PHE A 65 -43.64 -4.34 18.56
CA PHE A 65 -44.24 -5.63 18.21
C PHE A 65 -45.40 -6.02 19.14
N ILE A 66 -45.32 -5.66 20.43
CA ILE A 66 -46.41 -5.86 21.39
C ILE A 66 -47.59 -4.93 21.09
N PHE A 67 -47.33 -3.66 20.76
CA PHE A 67 -48.33 -2.71 20.32
C PHE A 67 -49.10 -3.22 19.10
N LEU A 68 -48.40 -3.64 18.05
CA LEU A 68 -49.04 -4.19 16.85
C LEU A 68 -49.85 -5.45 17.17
N HIS A 69 -49.35 -6.31 18.07
CA HIS A 69 -50.07 -7.51 18.48
C HIS A 69 -51.38 -7.19 19.20
N ARG A 70 -51.44 -6.13 20.01
CA ARG A 70 -52.62 -5.75 20.80
C ARG A 70 -53.67 -5.00 19.99
N GLN A 71 -53.26 -4.08 19.11
CA GLN A 71 -54.18 -3.11 18.50
C GLN A 71 -54.86 -3.61 17.21
N PHE A 72 -54.22 -4.50 16.45
CA PHE A 72 -54.71 -4.90 15.11
C PHE A 72 -55.30 -6.32 15.08
N ASN A 73 -56.34 -6.57 15.88
CA ASN A 73 -57.02 -7.87 15.94
C ASN A 73 -58.46 -7.76 15.42
N PHE A 74 -58.65 -8.13 14.15
CA PHE A 74 -59.95 -8.16 13.48
C PHE A 74 -60.54 -9.58 13.47
N THR A 75 -61.83 -9.68 13.15
CA THR A 75 -62.55 -10.95 12.99
C THR A 75 -61.94 -11.84 11.90
N SER A 76 -61.36 -11.25 10.85
CA SER A 76 -60.59 -11.99 9.84
C SER A 76 -59.11 -12.09 10.24
N LYS A 77 -58.59 -13.33 10.27
CA LYS A 77 -57.17 -13.60 10.52
C LYS A 77 -56.26 -12.99 9.46
N ILE A 78 -56.68 -13.02 8.20
CA ILE A 78 -55.92 -12.45 7.08
C ILE A 78 -55.92 -10.93 7.16
N ALA A 79 -57.06 -10.31 7.48
CA ALA A 79 -57.12 -8.86 7.67
C ALA A 79 -56.21 -8.39 8.81
N SER A 80 -56.24 -9.09 9.95
CA SER A 80 -55.35 -8.81 11.09
C SER A 80 -53.87 -8.90 10.74
N LEU A 81 -53.50 -9.89 9.92
CA LEU A 81 -52.13 -10.10 9.49
C LEU A 81 -51.66 -9.02 8.52
N LEU A 82 -52.45 -8.75 7.48
CA LEU A 82 -52.11 -7.75 6.47
C LEU A 82 -52.05 -6.35 7.06
N SER A 83 -52.99 -5.96 7.94
CA SER A 83 -52.94 -4.66 8.61
C SER A 83 -51.69 -4.49 9.47
N LYS A 84 -51.24 -5.54 10.17
CA LYS A 84 -49.98 -5.49 10.95
C LYS A 84 -48.77 -5.28 10.05
N VAL A 85 -48.70 -5.97 8.91
CA VAL A 85 -47.60 -5.82 7.95
C VAL A 85 -47.61 -4.42 7.33
N VAL A 86 -48.79 -3.91 6.94
CA VAL A 86 -48.92 -2.57 6.36
C VAL A 86 -48.48 -1.50 7.37
N VAL A 87 -48.93 -1.56 8.62
CA VAL A 87 -48.55 -0.58 9.64
C VAL A 87 -47.07 -0.70 10.02
N GLN A 88 -46.51 -1.91 10.03
CA GLN A 88 -45.06 -2.15 10.21
C GLN A 88 -44.23 -1.45 9.11
N GLN A 89 -44.63 -1.59 7.85
CA GLN A 89 -43.90 -1.00 6.72
C GLN A 89 -44.12 0.51 6.62
N ALA A 90 -45.33 1.00 6.91
CA ALA A 90 -45.65 2.42 6.79
C ALA A 90 -45.10 3.28 7.94
N VAL A 91 -44.98 2.73 9.15
CA VAL A 91 -44.62 3.52 10.34
C VAL A 91 -43.27 3.10 10.91
N TYR A 92 -43.10 1.83 11.24
CA TYR A 92 -41.89 1.37 11.92
C TYR A 92 -40.66 1.44 11.03
N THR A 93 -40.79 1.01 9.78
CA THR A 93 -39.65 0.92 8.86
C THR A 93 -39.01 2.29 8.58
N PRO A 94 -39.76 3.36 8.25
CA PRO A 94 -39.18 4.70 8.10
C PRO A 94 -38.55 5.23 9.39
N VAL A 95 -39.21 5.06 10.54
CA VAL A 95 -38.72 5.54 11.84
C VAL A 95 -37.44 4.82 12.25
N PHE A 96 -37.41 3.49 12.12
CA PHE A 96 -36.26 2.67 12.47
C PHE A 96 -35.07 2.94 11.56
N ASN A 97 -35.29 3.04 10.24
CA ASN A 97 -34.22 3.36 9.29
C ASN A 97 -33.65 4.77 9.56
N THR A 98 -34.51 5.75 9.83
CA THR A 98 -34.08 7.12 10.19
C THR A 98 -33.22 7.11 11.44
N TYR A 99 -33.64 6.40 12.49
CA TYR A 99 -32.86 6.23 13.72
C TYR A 99 -31.50 5.59 13.42
N LEU A 100 -31.48 4.51 12.65
CA LEU A 100 -30.27 3.73 12.39
C LEU A 100 -29.23 4.53 11.60
N PHE A 101 -29.64 5.22 10.52
CA PHE A 101 -28.75 6.07 9.75
C PHE A 101 -28.25 7.29 10.56
N THR A 102 -29.14 7.94 11.32
CA THR A 102 -28.75 9.07 12.18
C THR A 102 -27.73 8.63 13.23
N ALA A 103 -28.00 7.53 13.93
CA ALA A 103 -27.13 7.02 14.97
C ALA A 103 -25.77 6.56 14.41
N GLN A 104 -25.77 5.90 13.25
CA GLN A 104 -24.53 5.49 12.58
C GLN A 104 -23.68 6.69 12.14
N SER A 105 -24.32 7.73 11.60
CA SER A 105 -23.65 8.97 11.17
C SER A 105 -23.02 9.71 12.37
N LEU A 106 -23.79 9.91 13.44
CA LEU A 106 -23.32 10.59 14.65
C LEU A 106 -22.20 9.82 15.38
N LEU A 107 -22.31 8.49 15.45
CA LEU A 107 -21.25 7.65 16.04
C LEU A 107 -19.99 7.59 15.17
N SER A 108 -20.07 8.01 13.91
CA SER A 108 -18.93 8.17 13.01
C SER A 108 -18.31 9.57 13.09
N CYS A 109 -18.76 10.41 14.02
CA CYS A 109 -18.33 11.80 14.21
C CYS A 109 -18.66 12.74 13.04
N ALA A 110 -19.68 12.43 12.23
CA ALA A 110 -20.15 13.32 11.18
C ALA A 110 -20.84 14.57 11.75
N SER A 111 -20.81 15.68 11.01
CA SER A 111 -21.53 16.90 11.36
C SER A 111 -23.05 16.73 11.20
N MET A 112 -23.83 17.66 11.78
CA MET A 112 -25.30 17.63 11.65
C MET A 112 -25.76 17.87 10.21
N GLU A 113 -25.01 18.65 9.43
CA GLU A 113 -25.32 18.92 8.02
C GLU A 113 -25.05 17.70 7.14
N GLU A 114 -23.93 17.00 7.36
CA GLU A 114 -23.60 15.75 6.69
C GLU A 114 -24.63 14.66 7.00
N THR A 115 -25.00 14.51 8.27
CA THR A 115 -26.01 13.54 8.72
C THR A 115 -27.37 13.78 8.04
N LEU A 116 -27.76 15.05 7.90
CA LEU A 116 -28.99 15.44 7.19
C LEU A 116 -28.92 15.13 5.69
N MET A 117 -27.75 15.32 5.07
CA MET A 117 -27.56 15.03 3.65
C MET A 117 -27.58 13.52 3.38
N ASP A 118 -26.89 12.73 4.20
CA ASP A 118 -26.88 11.26 4.13
C ASP A 118 -28.27 10.67 4.33
N LEU A 119 -29.04 11.21 5.29
CA LEU A 119 -30.44 10.83 5.49
C LEU A 119 -31.30 11.10 4.25
N LYS A 120 -31.18 12.29 3.66
CA LYS A 120 -31.96 12.66 2.46
C LYS A 120 -31.67 11.73 1.28
N LEU A 121 -30.43 11.28 1.14
CA LEU A 121 -29.98 10.44 0.03
C LEU A 121 -30.25 8.94 0.26
N ALA A 122 -29.95 8.43 1.45
CA ALA A 122 -30.00 6.99 1.73
C ALA A 122 -31.39 6.49 2.16
N LEU A 123 -32.19 7.35 2.82
CA LEU A 123 -33.47 6.92 3.42
C LEU A 123 -34.50 6.45 2.38
N PRO A 124 -34.73 7.14 1.24
CA PRO A 124 -35.73 6.70 0.26
C PRO A 124 -35.42 5.31 -0.32
N THR A 125 -34.17 5.11 -0.75
CA THR A 125 -33.68 3.83 -1.30
C THR A 125 -33.75 2.73 -0.25
N SER A 126 -33.38 3.04 1.01
CA SER A 126 -33.45 2.08 2.11
C SER A 126 -34.89 1.67 2.43
N ILE A 127 -35.86 2.59 2.41
CA ILE A 127 -37.28 2.25 2.62
C ILE A 127 -37.80 1.32 1.51
N VAL A 128 -37.51 1.64 0.24
CA VAL A 128 -37.95 0.82 -0.90
C VAL A 128 -37.34 -0.59 -0.84
N ASN A 129 -36.04 -0.69 -0.60
CA ASN A 129 -35.36 -1.97 -0.44
C ASN A 129 -35.87 -2.72 0.79
N SER A 130 -36.19 -2.01 1.86
CA SER A 130 -36.73 -2.62 3.06
C SER A 130 -38.10 -3.24 2.82
N ILE A 131 -38.97 -2.60 2.04
CA ILE A 131 -40.31 -3.14 1.74
C ILE A 131 -40.21 -4.50 1.03
N ASN A 132 -39.27 -4.70 0.11
CA ASN A 132 -39.14 -5.94 -0.65
C ASN A 132 -38.81 -7.16 0.24
N VAL A 133 -37.90 -6.97 1.19
CA VAL A 133 -37.39 -8.06 2.04
C VAL A 133 -38.19 -8.16 3.34
N TRP A 134 -38.38 -7.04 4.03
CA TRP A 134 -38.96 -7.01 5.36
C TRP A 134 -40.47 -7.19 5.37
N SER A 135 -41.18 -7.02 4.25
CA SER A 135 -42.60 -7.37 4.17
C SER A 135 -42.81 -8.89 4.30
N GLY A 136 -41.98 -9.69 3.64
CA GLY A 136 -42.01 -11.15 3.76
C GLY A 136 -41.62 -11.61 5.16
N VAL A 137 -40.57 -11.03 5.72
CA VAL A 137 -40.10 -11.32 7.09
C VAL A 137 -41.17 -10.96 8.13
N ALA A 138 -41.80 -9.79 8.00
CA ALA A 138 -42.89 -9.38 8.88
C ALA A 138 -44.08 -10.32 8.79
N PHE A 139 -44.47 -10.72 7.57
CA PHE A 139 -45.55 -11.68 7.37
C PHE A 139 -45.27 -13.02 8.06
N VAL A 140 -44.08 -13.60 7.86
CA VAL A 140 -43.66 -14.85 8.52
C VAL A 140 -43.60 -14.69 10.05
N SER A 141 -43.08 -13.56 10.52
CA SER A 141 -42.98 -13.23 11.94
C SER A 141 -44.35 -13.16 12.62
N PHE A 142 -45.33 -12.50 11.99
CA PHE A 142 -46.68 -12.41 12.54
C PHE A 142 -47.48 -13.71 12.42
N LEU A 143 -47.16 -14.55 11.44
CA LEU A 143 -47.85 -15.83 11.25
C LEU A 143 -47.33 -16.91 12.21
N TRP A 144 -46.01 -17.06 12.38
CA TRP A 144 -45.39 -18.25 13.01
C TRP A 144 -44.59 -17.95 14.27
N VAL A 145 -44.17 -16.70 14.49
CA VAL A 145 -43.32 -16.36 15.64
C VAL A 145 -44.19 -15.83 16.79
N PRO A 146 -44.08 -16.41 18.00
CA PRO A 146 -44.75 -15.87 19.18
C PRO A 146 -44.33 -14.42 19.45
N PRO A 147 -45.25 -13.53 19.90
CA PRO A 147 -45.00 -12.08 20.02
C PRO A 147 -43.68 -11.72 20.73
N GLN A 148 -43.36 -12.45 21.80
CA GLN A 148 -42.17 -12.23 22.62
C GLN A 148 -40.84 -12.50 21.90
N PHE A 149 -40.84 -13.28 20.81
CA PHE A 149 -39.62 -13.62 20.06
C PHE A 149 -39.50 -12.90 18.72
N ARG A 150 -40.49 -12.07 18.34
CA ARG A 150 -40.51 -11.42 17.00
C ARG A 150 -39.36 -10.44 16.79
N SER A 151 -38.98 -9.69 17.82
CA SER A 151 -37.83 -8.79 17.76
C SER A 151 -36.52 -9.56 17.57
N VAL A 152 -36.34 -10.68 18.29
CA VAL A 152 -35.17 -11.56 18.17
C VAL A 152 -35.10 -12.19 16.78
N PHE A 153 -36.22 -12.71 16.28
CA PHE A 153 -36.32 -13.27 14.93
C PHE A 153 -35.94 -12.25 13.85
N SER A 154 -36.48 -11.02 13.95
CA SER A 154 -36.12 -9.93 13.03
C SER A 154 -34.64 -9.58 13.10
N GLY A 155 -34.04 -9.61 14.30
CA GLY A 155 -32.60 -9.39 14.49
C GLY A 155 -31.73 -10.47 13.82
N CYS A 156 -32.10 -11.74 13.93
CA CYS A 156 -31.38 -12.83 13.25
C CYS A 156 -31.41 -12.68 11.72
N VAL A 157 -32.57 -12.32 11.17
CA VAL A 157 -32.72 -12.10 9.72
C VAL A 157 -31.89 -10.90 9.26
N ALA A 158 -31.79 -9.84 10.08
CA ALA A 158 -30.97 -8.66 9.78
C ALA A 158 -29.49 -9.01 9.61
N VAL A 159 -28.96 -9.84 10.52
CA VAL A 159 -27.56 -10.30 10.47
C VAL A 159 -27.31 -11.11 9.20
N CYS A 160 -28.20 -12.04 8.86
CA CYS A 160 -28.09 -12.83 7.63
C CYS A 160 -28.12 -11.94 6.37
N TRP A 161 -29.06 -10.99 6.32
CA TRP A 161 -29.19 -10.04 5.20
C TRP A 161 -27.93 -9.21 4.97
N GLN A 162 -27.34 -8.69 6.04
CA GLN A 162 -26.10 -7.89 5.99
C GLN A 162 -24.91 -8.72 5.52
N THR A 163 -24.87 -10.00 5.88
CA THR A 163 -23.80 -10.92 5.48
C THR A 163 -23.88 -11.23 3.99
N THR A 164 -25.09 -11.40 3.43
CA THR A 164 -25.30 -11.72 2.02
C THR A 164 -25.17 -10.51 1.09
N ALA A 165 -25.65 -9.33 1.51
CA ALA A 165 -25.61 -8.12 0.69
C ALA A 165 -24.17 -7.61 0.42
N ASN A 166 -23.23 -7.85 1.34
CA ASN A 166 -21.82 -7.54 1.13
C ASN A 166 -21.12 -8.49 0.15
N GLY A 167 -21.68 -9.68 -0.12
CA GLY A 167 -21.10 -10.67 -1.03
C GLY A 167 -21.53 -10.55 -2.50
N SER A 168 -22.50 -9.70 -2.83
CA SER A 168 -23.18 -9.76 -4.14
C SER A 168 -23.42 -8.41 -4.84
N ASN A 169 -22.87 -7.29 -4.37
CA ASN A 169 -23.03 -5.99 -5.06
C ASN A 169 -22.03 -5.78 -6.21
N GLY A 170 -22.02 -6.73 -7.14
CA GLY A 170 -21.33 -6.63 -8.41
C GLY A 170 -22.32 -6.75 -9.58
N SER A 171 -23.27 -5.82 -9.72
CA SER A 171 -23.91 -5.44 -10.99
C SER A 171 -25.16 -4.56 -10.79
N LEU A 172 -25.34 -3.57 -11.68
CA LEU A 172 -26.55 -2.80 -12.04
C LEU A 172 -26.80 -1.46 -11.30
N ASP A 173 -26.49 -0.31 -11.92
CA ASP A 173 -27.40 0.50 -12.79
C ASP A 173 -26.81 1.92 -12.97
N GLY A 174 -26.89 2.47 -14.18
CA GLY A 174 -26.04 3.55 -14.71
C GLY A 174 -26.19 4.93 -14.07
N SER A 175 -27.27 5.21 -13.34
CA SER A 175 -27.51 6.51 -12.69
C SER A 175 -27.08 6.56 -11.22
N SER A 176 -26.92 5.40 -10.59
CA SER A 176 -26.36 5.22 -9.24
C SER A 176 -24.83 5.37 -9.22
N THR A 177 -24.19 5.25 -10.38
CA THR A 177 -22.73 5.30 -10.56
C THR A 177 -22.14 6.64 -10.13
N LEU A 178 -22.83 7.77 -10.32
CA LEU A 178 -22.30 9.08 -9.93
C LEU A 178 -22.25 9.30 -8.40
N VAL A 179 -23.19 8.71 -7.67
CA VAL A 179 -23.27 8.85 -6.20
C VAL A 179 -22.45 7.76 -5.49
N VAL A 180 -22.40 6.55 -6.04
CA VAL A 180 -21.51 5.47 -5.56
C VAL A 180 -20.04 5.73 -5.93
N ALA A 181 -19.74 6.49 -6.98
CA ALA A 181 -18.37 6.83 -7.35
C ALA A 181 -17.75 7.99 -6.54
N LYS A 182 -18.51 8.61 -5.62
CA LYS A 182 -17.94 9.30 -4.44
C LYS A 182 -17.50 8.31 -3.35
N GLY A 183 -17.83 7.03 -3.50
CA GLY A 183 -17.39 5.91 -2.68
C GLY A 183 -15.89 5.67 -2.82
N ARG A 184 -15.15 6.38 -1.97
CA ARG A 184 -13.72 6.25 -1.65
C ARG A 184 -12.80 6.40 -2.86
N ARG A 185 -12.56 7.67 -3.24
CA ARG A 185 -11.33 8.10 -3.93
C ARG A 185 -10.15 7.32 -3.36
N LYS A 186 -9.27 6.79 -4.21
CA LYS A 186 -8.10 5.99 -3.81
C LYS A 186 -6.90 6.31 -4.70
N VAL A 187 -5.71 6.07 -4.16
CA VAL A 187 -4.45 6.19 -4.88
C VAL A 187 -4.12 4.86 -5.57
N LEU A 188 -3.79 4.90 -6.86
CA LEU A 188 -3.27 3.75 -7.59
C LEU A 188 -1.75 3.84 -7.65
N ILE A 189 -1.05 2.83 -7.13
CA ILE A 189 0.41 2.72 -7.20
C ILE A 189 0.74 1.67 -8.26
N ILE A 190 1.32 2.09 -9.37
CA ILE A 190 1.71 1.20 -10.48
C ILE A 190 3.19 0.84 -10.30
N GLY A 191 3.46 -0.40 -9.89
CA GLY A 191 4.79 -0.93 -9.60
C GLY A 191 4.99 -1.24 -8.11
N ALA A 192 5.45 -2.45 -7.81
CA ALA A 192 5.81 -2.88 -6.45
C ALA A 192 7.33 -2.97 -6.29
N GLY A 193 8.05 -1.96 -6.80
CA GLY A 193 9.48 -1.73 -6.58
C GLY A 193 9.76 -1.13 -5.20
N SER A 194 11.02 -0.73 -4.94
CA SER A 194 11.39 -0.10 -3.67
C SER A 194 10.59 1.18 -3.41
N THR A 195 10.45 2.06 -4.42
CA THR A 195 9.68 3.30 -4.35
C THR A 195 8.20 3.04 -4.05
N GLY A 196 7.52 2.22 -4.87
CA GLY A 196 6.08 1.98 -4.73
C GLY A 196 5.71 1.30 -3.41
N LEU A 197 6.56 0.38 -2.93
CA LEU A 197 6.34 -0.26 -1.63
C LEU A 197 6.64 0.68 -0.45
N ALA A 198 7.67 1.53 -0.55
CA ALA A 198 7.94 2.56 0.47
C ALA A 198 6.78 3.57 0.55
N LEU A 199 6.27 4.03 -0.59
CA LEU A 199 5.11 4.91 -0.66
C LEU A 199 3.87 4.25 -0.03
N ALA A 200 3.62 2.99 -0.35
CA ALA A 200 2.51 2.24 0.24
C ALA A 200 2.63 2.08 1.77
N GLN A 201 3.86 1.87 2.30
CA GLN A 201 4.09 1.84 3.74
C GLN A 201 3.85 3.21 4.39
N ASN A 202 4.28 4.30 3.75
CA ASN A 202 3.98 5.66 4.21
C ASN A 202 2.47 5.90 4.25
N LEU A 203 1.75 5.62 3.17
CA LEU A 203 0.31 5.80 3.07
C LEU A 203 -0.48 4.92 4.04
N LYS A 204 0.03 3.75 4.41
CA LYS A 204 -0.57 2.89 5.43
C LYS A 204 -0.53 3.53 6.82
N ASN A 205 0.52 4.31 7.11
CA ASN A 205 0.67 5.01 8.38
C ASN A 205 -0.12 6.33 8.43
N VAL A 206 -0.40 6.94 7.27
CA VAL A 206 -1.29 8.10 7.16
C VAL A 206 -2.74 7.64 7.27
N ALA A 207 -3.48 8.19 8.23
CA ALA A 207 -4.87 7.83 8.43
C ALA A 207 -5.76 8.43 7.32
N GLY A 208 -6.46 7.58 6.56
CA GLY A 208 -7.56 8.02 5.69
C GLY A 208 -7.25 8.11 4.19
N ILE A 209 -6.05 7.71 3.74
CA ILE A 209 -5.72 7.64 2.31
C ILE A 209 -5.77 6.18 1.83
N PRO A 210 -6.88 5.71 1.22
CA PRO A 210 -6.92 4.37 0.66
C PRO A 210 -6.05 4.30 -0.60
N PHE A 211 -5.32 3.20 -0.75
CA PHE A 211 -4.47 2.98 -1.92
C PHE A 211 -4.55 1.53 -2.41
N LYS A 212 -4.09 1.29 -3.62
CA LYS A 212 -4.02 -0.04 -4.24
C LYS A 212 -2.71 -0.18 -5.02
N ILE A 213 -2.01 -1.29 -4.83
CA ILE A 213 -0.72 -1.57 -5.48
C ILE A 213 -0.94 -2.58 -6.60
N LEU A 214 -0.47 -2.25 -7.81
CA LEU A 214 -0.65 -3.03 -9.03
C LEU A 214 0.73 -3.27 -9.65
N GLU A 215 1.12 -4.54 -9.85
CA GLU A 215 2.46 -4.94 -10.29
C GLU A 215 2.38 -5.90 -11.46
N LYS A 216 3.17 -5.62 -12.51
CA LYS A 216 3.23 -6.42 -13.75
C LYS A 216 3.87 -7.79 -13.55
N GLU A 217 4.81 -7.90 -12.61
CA GLU A 217 5.44 -9.17 -12.27
C GLU A 217 4.38 -10.15 -11.74
N GLN A 218 4.53 -11.44 -12.04
CA GLN A 218 3.60 -12.48 -11.58
C GLN A 218 3.85 -12.91 -10.14
N ARG A 219 5.04 -12.62 -9.61
CA ARG A 219 5.50 -13.09 -8.29
C ARG A 219 6.39 -12.05 -7.60
N PRO A 220 6.50 -12.10 -6.26
CA PRO A 220 7.36 -11.19 -5.48
C PRO A 220 8.86 -11.42 -5.68
N THR A 221 9.27 -12.55 -6.25
CA THR A 221 10.68 -12.88 -6.50
C THR A 221 11.13 -12.41 -7.87
N ARG A 222 12.24 -11.65 -7.94
CA ARG A 222 12.90 -11.26 -9.20
C ARG A 222 14.20 -12.04 -9.38
N LYS A 223 14.54 -12.39 -10.63
CA LYS A 223 15.81 -13.10 -10.96
C LYS A 223 17.05 -12.22 -10.67
N ARG A 224 16.97 -10.90 -10.92
CA ARG A 224 18.03 -9.92 -10.61
C ARG A 224 17.96 -9.48 -9.15
N ASN A 225 18.94 -9.86 -8.33
CA ASN A 225 19.09 -9.37 -6.94
C ASN A 225 20.41 -8.60 -6.78
N TRP A 226 20.32 -7.37 -6.25
CA TRP A 226 21.43 -6.42 -6.21
C TRP A 226 21.52 -5.86 -4.79
N SER A 227 22.73 -5.55 -4.34
CA SER A 227 22.91 -4.74 -3.13
C SER A 227 22.73 -3.27 -3.48
N MET A 228 22.01 -2.54 -2.63
CA MET A 228 21.78 -1.10 -2.74
C MET A 228 22.32 -0.42 -1.49
N GLY A 229 22.89 0.77 -1.65
CA GLY A 229 23.31 1.59 -0.52
C GLY A 229 22.22 2.59 -0.14
N LEU A 230 21.84 2.62 1.12
CA LEU A 230 21.02 3.69 1.70
C LEU A 230 21.88 4.51 2.65
N HIS A 231 21.89 5.84 2.52
CA HIS A 231 22.75 6.70 3.35
C HIS A 231 22.06 7.99 3.80
N TRP A 232 21.92 9.02 2.96
CA TRP A 232 21.38 10.32 3.42
C TRP A 232 19.87 10.29 3.63
N ASP A 233 19.15 9.43 2.89
CA ASP A 233 17.69 9.38 2.96
C ASP A 233 17.15 8.33 3.93
N PHE A 234 17.87 8.10 5.02
CA PHE A 234 17.41 7.19 6.07
C PHE A 234 16.26 7.78 6.91
N GLY A 235 16.20 9.11 7.03
CA GLY A 235 15.22 9.82 7.84
C GLY A 235 13.77 9.38 7.58
N PRO A 236 13.30 9.38 6.32
CA PRO A 236 11.97 8.91 5.98
C PRO A 236 11.68 7.44 6.30
N LEU A 237 12.68 6.56 6.21
CA LEU A 237 12.54 5.13 6.53
C LEU A 237 12.54 4.82 8.03
N ARG A 238 13.04 5.74 8.87
CA ARG A 238 13.17 5.54 10.31
C ARG A 238 11.83 5.29 11.03
N TYR A 239 10.74 5.78 10.46
CA TYR A 239 9.38 5.53 10.97
C TYR A 239 8.78 4.21 10.46
N LEU A 240 9.36 3.61 9.41
CA LEU A 240 8.89 2.39 8.79
C LEU A 240 9.62 1.15 9.28
N VAL A 241 10.86 1.29 9.77
CA VAL A 241 11.73 0.16 10.07
C VAL A 241 12.67 0.46 11.24
N ASP A 242 12.73 -0.47 12.19
CA ASP A 242 13.76 -0.49 13.23
C ASP A 242 15.04 -1.13 12.65
N LEU A 243 15.87 -0.31 12.00
CA LEU A 243 17.19 -0.72 11.48
C LEU A 243 18.26 -0.24 12.46
N ASP A 244 18.97 -1.17 13.09
CA ASP A 244 20.05 -0.85 14.04
C ASP A 244 21.25 -0.19 13.31
N PRO A 245 21.56 1.09 13.61
CA PRO A 245 22.68 1.83 13.01
C PRO A 245 24.06 1.32 13.45
N ASN A 246 24.15 0.45 14.47
CA ASN A 246 25.42 0.14 15.15
C ASN A 246 26.26 -1.00 14.56
N ARG A 247 26.03 -1.42 13.31
CA ARG A 247 27.05 -2.21 12.59
C ARG A 247 28.11 -1.30 11.94
N GLY A 248 28.61 -0.34 12.71
CA GLY A 248 29.83 0.39 12.40
C GLY A 248 31.03 -0.46 12.83
N HIS A 249 31.85 -0.85 11.86
CA HIS A 249 33.12 -1.52 12.13
C HIS A 249 34.28 -0.57 11.85
N PRO A 250 35.42 -0.71 12.56
CA PRO A 250 36.48 0.28 12.57
C PRO A 250 37.23 0.34 11.24
N ASP A 251 37.67 1.54 10.86
CA ASP A 251 38.59 1.82 9.75
C ASP A 251 39.90 1.01 9.91
N PRO A 252 40.37 0.33 8.86
CA PRO A 252 41.82 0.40 8.63
C PRO A 252 42.20 0.60 7.15
N SER A 253 43.35 1.29 6.99
CA SER A 253 44.00 1.67 5.75
C SER A 253 44.54 0.48 4.93
N PRO A 254 44.45 0.52 3.58
CA PRO A 254 45.10 -0.44 2.70
C PRO A 254 46.27 0.02 1.86
N SER A 255 47.15 -0.95 1.58
CA SER A 255 48.21 -0.92 0.59
C SER A 255 47.69 -1.04 -0.85
N GLY A 256 48.38 -0.35 -1.77
CA GLY A 256 47.79 0.33 -2.93
C GLY A 256 47.49 1.75 -2.44
N GLU A 257 48.20 2.78 -2.94
CA GLU A 257 48.19 4.10 -2.27
C GLU A 257 46.75 4.60 -2.11
N LEU A 258 46.26 4.60 -0.86
CA LEU A 258 44.92 5.06 -0.51
C LEU A 258 44.77 6.51 -0.97
N ILE A 259 44.01 6.71 -2.05
CA ILE A 259 43.83 8.04 -2.64
C ILE A 259 42.94 8.90 -1.75
N ALA A 260 41.84 8.32 -1.25
CA ALA A 260 40.89 9.00 -0.37
C ALA A 260 40.03 8.00 0.40
N GLU A 261 39.68 8.35 1.63
CA GLU A 261 38.67 7.68 2.44
C GLU A 261 37.49 8.65 2.65
N ILE A 262 36.30 8.26 2.21
CA ILE A 262 35.10 9.09 2.32
C ILE A 262 34.28 8.62 3.52
N LYS A 263 34.31 9.41 4.60
CA LYS A 263 33.49 9.15 5.78
C LYS A 263 32.06 9.62 5.53
N SER A 264 31.13 8.68 5.41
CA SER A 264 29.68 8.95 5.28
C SER A 264 28.99 8.87 6.65
N SER A 265 27.93 9.65 6.85
CA SER A 265 27.26 9.79 8.15
C SER A 265 26.46 8.58 8.60
N THR A 266 26.14 7.63 7.72
CA THR A 266 25.81 6.20 7.97
C THR A 266 25.59 5.56 6.58
N PHE A 267 26.03 4.32 6.35
CA PHE A 267 25.76 3.59 5.10
C PHE A 267 25.17 2.21 5.39
N TYR A 268 23.97 1.95 4.89
CA TYR A 268 23.29 0.67 5.04
C TYR A 268 23.39 -0.12 3.72
N PRO A 269 24.16 -1.22 3.69
CA PRO A 269 24.13 -2.16 2.59
C PRO A 269 22.85 -3.00 2.69
N LEU A 270 21.93 -2.79 1.75
CA LEU A 270 20.65 -3.46 1.69
C LEU A 270 20.62 -4.44 0.53
N ARG A 271 20.41 -5.73 0.84
CA ARG A 271 20.04 -6.70 -0.20
C ARG A 271 18.62 -6.41 -0.68
N ARG A 272 18.43 -6.24 -1.98
CA ARG A 272 17.14 -5.85 -2.56
C ARG A 272 16.01 -6.83 -2.23
N ASP A 273 16.25 -8.13 -2.29
CA ASP A 273 15.29 -9.16 -1.92
C ASP A 273 14.82 -9.01 -0.46
N LYS A 274 15.75 -8.86 0.48
CA LYS A 274 15.43 -8.67 1.91
C LYS A 274 14.69 -7.37 2.16
N PHE A 275 15.19 -6.27 1.60
CA PHE A 275 14.59 -4.95 1.76
C PHE A 275 13.16 -4.92 1.19
N ARG A 276 12.97 -5.46 -0.02
CA ARG A 276 11.64 -5.57 -0.63
C ARG A 276 10.72 -6.50 0.18
N GLY A 277 11.23 -7.64 0.64
CA GLY A 277 10.48 -8.59 1.47
C GLY A 277 10.00 -7.97 2.77
N MET A 278 10.82 -7.11 3.38
CA MET A 278 10.45 -6.31 4.54
C MET A 278 9.37 -5.27 4.21
N LEU A 279 9.54 -4.49 3.13
CA LEU A 279 8.53 -3.51 2.71
C LEU A 279 7.21 -4.15 2.26
N LEU A 280 7.20 -5.41 1.83
CA LEU A 280 5.97 -6.13 1.46
C LEU A 280 5.10 -6.51 2.68
N GLN A 281 5.62 -6.44 3.90
CA GLN A 281 4.91 -6.93 5.08
C GLN A 281 3.60 -6.16 5.33
N GLY A 282 2.49 -6.90 5.33
CA GLY A 282 1.16 -6.35 5.59
C GLY A 282 0.67 -5.38 4.52
N LEU A 283 1.17 -5.48 3.29
CA LEU A 283 0.63 -4.81 2.11
C LEU A 283 -0.08 -5.83 1.21
N ASP A 284 -1.16 -5.40 0.57
CA ASP A 284 -1.87 -6.17 -0.44
C ASP A 284 -1.45 -5.69 -1.84
N VAL A 285 -0.79 -6.57 -2.59
CA VAL A 285 -0.28 -6.30 -3.94
C VAL A 285 -1.02 -7.17 -4.94
N GLN A 286 -1.57 -6.55 -5.98
CA GLN A 286 -2.15 -7.28 -7.10
C GLN A 286 -1.09 -7.51 -8.18
N TRP A 287 -0.78 -8.77 -8.42
CA TRP A 287 0.28 -9.23 -9.32
C TRP A 287 -0.27 -9.54 -10.72
N GLY A 288 0.60 -9.53 -11.73
CA GLY A 288 0.24 -9.79 -13.13
C GLY A 288 -0.49 -8.64 -13.82
N MET A 289 -0.45 -7.44 -13.25
CA MET A 289 -1.18 -6.26 -13.71
C MET A 289 -0.28 -5.39 -14.60
N THR A 290 -0.20 -5.71 -15.89
CA THR A 290 0.55 -4.89 -16.87
C THR A 290 -0.34 -3.75 -17.37
N LEU A 291 0.00 -2.52 -17.00
CA LEU A 291 -0.74 -1.33 -17.44
C LEU A 291 -0.53 -1.11 -18.94
N SER A 292 -1.62 -0.93 -19.69
CA SER A 292 -1.61 -0.68 -21.12
C SER A 292 -2.03 0.75 -21.48
N LYS A 293 -2.95 1.35 -20.70
CA LYS A 293 -3.51 2.67 -21.00
C LYS A 293 -3.99 3.39 -19.75
N ILE A 294 -3.90 4.71 -19.78
CA ILE A 294 -4.52 5.60 -18.79
C ILE A 294 -5.65 6.36 -19.48
N VAL A 295 -6.80 6.44 -18.82
CA VAL A 295 -7.96 7.24 -19.27
C VAL A 295 -8.34 8.21 -18.16
N TYR A 296 -8.42 9.48 -18.51
CA TYR A 296 -8.80 10.57 -17.61
C TYR A 296 -10.28 10.87 -17.77
N SER A 297 -10.97 11.10 -16.65
CA SER A 297 -12.36 11.55 -16.71
C SER A 297 -12.44 13.00 -17.22
N PRO A 298 -13.51 13.38 -17.93
CA PRO A 298 -13.65 14.75 -18.45
C PRO A 298 -13.68 15.84 -17.37
N ASP A 299 -14.07 15.48 -16.15
CA ASP A 299 -14.11 16.34 -14.96
C ASP A 299 -12.78 16.36 -14.17
N GLY A 300 -11.77 15.57 -14.58
CA GLY A 300 -10.48 15.47 -13.89
C GLY A 300 -10.50 14.70 -12.57
N GLU A 301 -11.68 14.36 -12.03
CA GLU A 301 -11.82 13.75 -10.70
C GLU A 301 -11.33 12.31 -10.60
N ARG A 302 -11.18 11.62 -11.74
CA ARG A 302 -10.84 10.20 -11.78
C ARG A 302 -9.84 9.88 -12.87
N VAL A 303 -8.95 8.96 -12.52
CA VAL A 303 -8.01 8.31 -13.44
C VAL A 303 -8.34 6.82 -13.50
N THR A 304 -8.40 6.27 -14.71
CA THR A 304 -8.66 4.85 -14.96
C THR A 304 -7.42 4.21 -15.57
N ALA A 305 -6.85 3.27 -14.83
CA ALA A 305 -5.78 2.38 -15.28
C ALA A 305 -6.39 1.17 -16.00
N LYS A 306 -6.05 0.96 -17.27
CA LYS A 306 -6.44 -0.23 -18.04
C LYS A 306 -5.26 -1.17 -18.18
N PHE A 307 -5.51 -2.46 -18.06
CA PHE A 307 -4.48 -3.49 -18.08
C PHE A 307 -4.57 -4.38 -19.34
N GLU A 308 -3.50 -5.09 -19.65
CA GLU A 308 -3.43 -5.98 -20.82
C GLU A 308 -4.41 -7.16 -20.75
N ASP A 309 -4.80 -7.58 -19.56
CA ASP A 309 -5.78 -8.65 -19.34
C ASP A 309 -7.24 -8.19 -19.55
N GLY A 310 -7.44 -6.89 -19.87
CA GLY A 310 -8.73 -6.26 -20.08
C GLY A 310 -9.41 -5.76 -18.80
N THR A 311 -8.80 -5.94 -17.63
CA THR A 311 -9.30 -5.38 -16.37
C THR A 311 -9.02 -3.87 -16.30
N GLU A 312 -9.77 -3.18 -15.44
CA GLU A 312 -9.64 -1.74 -15.22
C GLU A 312 -9.72 -1.40 -13.74
N GLU A 313 -8.93 -0.42 -13.31
CA GLU A 313 -8.96 0.12 -11.96
C GLU A 313 -9.09 1.63 -11.98
N ILE A 314 -9.98 2.13 -11.13
CA ILE A 314 -10.30 3.56 -11.06
C ILE A 314 -9.75 4.13 -9.75
N GLY A 315 -9.03 5.24 -9.84
CA GLY A 315 -8.52 6.00 -8.70
C GLY A 315 -8.77 7.49 -8.86
N ALA A 316 -8.36 8.25 -7.85
CA ALA A 316 -8.31 9.71 -7.93
C ALA A 316 -6.92 10.19 -8.40
N VAL A 317 -5.87 9.50 -7.97
CA VAL A 317 -4.48 9.79 -8.35
C VAL A 317 -3.77 8.49 -8.71
N LEU A 318 -2.98 8.50 -9.78
CA LEU A 318 -2.14 7.39 -10.22
C LEU A 318 -0.67 7.78 -10.08
N ILE A 319 0.09 7.04 -9.27
CA ILE A 319 1.52 7.25 -9.09
C ILE A 319 2.27 6.06 -9.69
N THR A 320 3.18 6.35 -10.60
CA THR A 320 3.95 5.31 -11.28
C THR A 320 5.33 5.15 -10.66
N THR A 321 5.68 3.90 -10.35
CA THR A 321 6.95 3.46 -9.78
C THR A 321 7.46 2.17 -10.46
N ASP A 322 7.12 1.97 -11.73
CA ASP A 322 7.32 0.74 -12.51
C ASP A 322 8.76 0.54 -13.05
N GLY A 323 9.69 1.42 -12.65
CA GLY A 323 11.13 1.28 -12.85
C GLY A 323 11.68 2.03 -14.08
N PRO A 324 12.91 1.72 -14.52
CA PRO A 324 13.64 2.52 -15.52
C PRO A 324 13.15 2.37 -16.96
N HIS A 325 12.32 1.36 -17.24
CA HIS A 325 11.63 1.14 -18.52
C HIS A 325 10.11 1.30 -18.34
N PRO A 326 9.64 2.50 -17.96
CA PRO A 326 8.27 2.71 -17.57
C PRO A 326 7.34 2.76 -18.79
N THR A 327 6.26 1.99 -18.70
CA THR A 327 5.17 2.05 -19.68
C THR A 327 4.45 3.39 -19.56
N VAL A 328 4.30 3.91 -18.34
CA VAL A 328 3.61 5.18 -18.10
C VAL A 328 4.39 6.40 -18.56
N ARG A 329 5.73 6.47 -18.37
CA ARG A 329 6.50 7.61 -18.91
C ARG A 329 6.29 7.73 -20.42
N THR A 330 6.26 6.61 -21.12
CA THR A 330 5.96 6.55 -22.56
C THR A 330 4.56 7.09 -22.87
N LEU A 331 3.56 6.80 -22.04
CA LEU A 331 2.20 7.33 -22.19
C LEU A 331 2.12 8.85 -21.91
N LEU A 332 2.97 9.38 -21.05
CA LEU A 332 2.93 10.79 -20.62
C LEU A 332 3.73 11.73 -21.51
N VAL A 333 4.96 11.36 -21.89
CA VAL A 333 5.85 12.23 -22.70
C VAL A 333 5.99 11.76 -24.15
N GLY A 334 5.44 10.60 -24.50
CA GLY A 334 5.59 9.98 -25.81
C GLY A 334 6.84 9.09 -25.93
N GLU A 335 6.88 8.27 -26.99
CA GLU A 335 7.88 7.21 -27.15
C GLU A 335 9.32 7.73 -27.26
N ASP A 336 9.53 8.82 -28.00
CA ASP A 336 10.88 9.34 -28.21
C ASP A 336 11.42 10.07 -26.97
N ALA A 337 10.60 10.90 -26.33
CA ALA A 337 10.99 11.63 -25.12
C ALA A 337 11.14 10.71 -23.90
N ALA A 338 10.48 9.55 -23.85
CA ALA A 338 10.58 8.62 -22.71
C ALA A 338 11.85 7.77 -22.70
N LYS A 339 12.59 7.72 -23.83
CA LYS A 339 13.80 6.91 -23.99
C LYS A 339 14.93 7.50 -23.13
N ALA A 340 15.51 6.66 -22.27
CA ALA A 340 16.69 7.06 -21.52
C ALA A 340 17.91 7.16 -22.46
N THR A 341 18.60 8.29 -22.39
CA THR A 341 19.75 8.64 -23.22
C THR A 341 20.95 7.80 -22.80
N PRO A 342 21.57 7.05 -23.73
CA PRO A 342 22.82 6.36 -23.43
C PRO A 342 23.96 7.37 -23.30
N ILE A 343 24.82 7.14 -22.32
CA ILE A 343 26.07 7.89 -22.16
C ILE A 343 27.23 7.07 -22.74
N ASP A 344 28.37 7.71 -23.00
CA ASP A 344 29.56 7.06 -23.58
C ASP A 344 30.31 6.21 -22.54
N TYR A 345 29.57 5.34 -21.85
CA TYR A 345 30.05 4.55 -20.72
C TYR A 345 29.16 3.31 -20.51
N ALA A 346 29.80 2.16 -20.31
CA ALA A 346 29.13 0.90 -20.04
C ALA A 346 29.66 0.26 -18.76
N SER A 347 28.95 -0.76 -18.29
CA SER A 347 29.38 -1.57 -17.16
C SER A 347 28.84 -2.99 -17.26
N THR A 348 29.53 -3.91 -16.60
CA THR A 348 29.13 -5.31 -16.50
C THR A 348 29.11 -5.76 -15.05
N MET A 349 27.99 -6.31 -14.62
CA MET A 349 27.81 -6.80 -13.26
C MET A 349 28.02 -8.31 -13.18
N CYS A 350 28.81 -8.72 -12.20
CA CYS A 350 29.16 -10.10 -11.95
C CYS A 350 28.85 -10.48 -10.50
N PHE A 351 28.34 -11.68 -10.31
CA PHE A 351 28.12 -12.28 -8.98
C PHE A 351 28.88 -13.59 -8.91
N THR A 352 29.82 -13.70 -7.97
CA THR A 352 30.68 -14.89 -7.86
C THR A 352 30.74 -15.41 -6.44
N ARG A 353 30.85 -16.72 -6.33
CA ARG A 353 31.19 -17.42 -5.09
C ARG A 353 32.60 -17.97 -5.24
N HIS A 354 33.35 -17.97 -4.15
CA HIS A 354 34.75 -18.40 -4.16
C HIS A 354 35.01 -19.44 -3.07
N THR A 355 36.18 -20.06 -3.13
CA THR A 355 36.63 -20.95 -2.06
C THR A 355 36.71 -20.19 -0.72
N ARG A 356 36.61 -20.91 0.40
CA ARG A 356 36.76 -20.32 1.75
C ARG A 356 38.01 -19.44 1.86
N LYS A 357 39.15 -19.91 1.34
CA LYS A 357 40.42 -19.18 1.35
C LYS A 357 40.33 -17.84 0.59
N HIS A 358 39.72 -17.85 -0.60
CA HIS A 358 39.56 -16.66 -1.43
C HIS A 358 38.56 -15.67 -0.81
N ALA A 359 37.43 -16.16 -0.30
CA ALA A 359 36.43 -15.32 0.37
C ALA A 359 37.02 -14.61 1.60
N LEU A 360 37.77 -15.34 2.44
CA LEU A 360 38.48 -14.76 3.58
C LEU A 360 39.56 -13.77 3.16
N PHE A 361 40.29 -14.03 2.06
CA PHE A 361 41.26 -13.08 1.52
C PHE A 361 40.57 -11.74 1.17
N LEU A 362 39.45 -11.76 0.44
CA LEU A 362 38.71 -10.56 0.03
C LEU A 362 38.09 -9.78 1.22
N GLN A 363 37.98 -10.40 2.39
CA GLN A 363 37.47 -9.80 3.63
C GLN A 363 38.58 -9.53 4.66
N SER A 364 39.82 -9.92 4.37
CA SER A 364 40.97 -9.71 5.24
C SER A 364 41.62 -8.37 4.98
N GLN A 365 42.27 -7.82 6.00
CA GLN A 365 43.04 -6.59 5.83
C GLN A 365 44.10 -6.77 4.73
N PRO A 366 44.19 -5.81 3.79
CA PRO A 366 43.66 -4.48 3.98
C PRO A 366 42.33 -4.21 3.24
N HIS A 367 41.60 -5.24 2.82
CA HIS A 367 40.37 -5.05 2.07
C HIS A 367 39.22 -4.58 2.98
N HIS A 368 38.55 -3.50 2.57
CA HIS A 368 37.40 -3.01 3.32
C HIS A 368 36.24 -4.02 3.28
N PRO A 369 35.61 -4.34 4.42
CA PRO A 369 34.66 -5.46 4.52
C PRO A 369 33.33 -5.24 3.78
N LEU A 370 32.91 -3.98 3.59
CA LEU A 370 31.66 -3.66 2.89
C LEU A 370 31.85 -3.57 1.37
N TYR A 371 32.58 -2.55 0.91
CA TYR A 371 32.90 -2.34 -0.49
C TYR A 371 34.21 -1.59 -0.67
N GLN A 372 34.80 -1.70 -1.87
CA GLN A 372 35.98 -0.98 -2.31
C GLN A 372 35.83 -0.55 -3.76
N VAL A 373 36.41 0.60 -4.09
CA VAL A 373 36.34 1.20 -5.44
C VAL A 373 37.76 1.51 -5.91
N ALA A 374 38.05 1.17 -7.16
CA ALA A 374 39.31 1.53 -7.83
C ALA A 374 38.99 2.35 -9.10
N PRO A 375 39.09 3.68 -9.05
CA PRO A 375 39.13 4.49 -10.27
C PRO A 375 40.48 4.31 -10.98
N HIS A 376 40.46 4.31 -12.31
CA HIS A 376 41.65 4.17 -13.16
C HIS A 376 41.83 5.39 -14.07
N PRO A 377 43.07 5.89 -14.30
CA PRO A 377 43.32 7.09 -15.12
C PRO A 377 42.78 7.01 -16.55
N SER A 378 42.72 5.81 -17.15
CA SER A 378 42.12 5.58 -18.48
C SER A 378 40.59 5.66 -18.51
N GLY A 379 39.96 6.09 -17.41
CA GLY A 379 38.51 6.23 -17.31
C GLY A 379 37.79 4.93 -16.94
N TYR A 380 38.48 3.88 -16.46
CA TYR A 380 37.81 2.70 -15.91
C TYR A 380 37.48 2.88 -14.43
N CYS A 381 36.50 2.14 -13.93
CA CYS A 381 36.23 2.06 -12.49
C CYS A 381 35.83 0.65 -12.11
N ALA A 382 36.58 0.06 -11.17
CA ALA A 382 36.28 -1.27 -10.64
C ALA A 382 35.63 -1.17 -9.26
N TRP A 383 34.62 -2.00 -9.03
CA TRP A 383 33.91 -2.12 -7.76
C TRP A 383 33.99 -3.55 -7.26
N LEU A 384 34.16 -3.71 -5.96
CA LEU A 384 34.11 -5.00 -5.28
C LEU A 384 33.37 -4.82 -3.96
N SER A 385 32.41 -5.71 -3.67
CA SER A 385 31.63 -5.69 -2.44
C SER A 385 31.13 -7.08 -2.06
N LEU A 386 30.82 -7.26 -0.78
CA LEU A 386 30.11 -8.43 -0.28
C LEU A 386 28.60 -8.25 -0.54
N HIS A 387 28.01 -9.12 -1.35
CA HIS A 387 26.58 -9.10 -1.67
C HIS A 387 25.76 -9.89 -0.65
N ASP A 388 26.20 -11.12 -0.38
CA ASP A 388 25.60 -12.01 0.61
C ASP A 388 26.70 -12.63 1.47
N GLY A 389 26.66 -12.39 2.76
CA GLY A 389 27.60 -12.92 3.75
C GLY A 389 26.90 -13.38 5.03
N ASP A 390 25.61 -13.72 4.96
CA ASP A 390 24.82 -14.02 6.15
C ASP A 390 25.31 -15.29 6.89
N ASP A 391 25.85 -16.25 6.13
CA ASP A 391 26.43 -17.50 6.67
C ASP A 391 27.87 -17.27 7.12
N ILE A 392 28.04 -16.68 8.31
CA ILE A 392 29.34 -16.30 8.87
C ILE A 392 30.31 -17.50 8.98
N GLU A 393 29.77 -18.69 9.27
CA GLU A 393 30.57 -19.90 9.51
C GLU A 393 31.09 -20.54 8.21
N HIS A 394 30.43 -20.28 7.08
CA HIS A 394 30.77 -20.83 5.76
C HIS A 394 31.04 -19.72 4.73
N PRO A 395 32.25 -19.10 4.73
CA PRO A 395 32.64 -18.10 3.74
C PRO A 395 32.56 -18.54 2.28
N GLU A 396 32.63 -19.84 1.99
CA GLU A 396 32.37 -20.40 0.66
C GLU A 396 30.92 -20.25 0.17
N ASN A 397 30.00 -19.91 1.08
CA ASN A 397 28.62 -19.54 0.77
C ASN A 397 28.45 -18.06 0.44
N TRP A 398 29.47 -17.24 0.69
CA TRP A 398 29.38 -15.81 0.43
C TRP A 398 29.36 -15.52 -1.06
N THR A 399 28.51 -14.58 -1.45
CA THR A 399 28.42 -14.05 -2.80
C THR A 399 29.05 -12.67 -2.84
N PHE A 400 29.99 -12.49 -3.75
CA PHE A 400 30.64 -11.21 -4.02
C PHE A 400 30.01 -10.56 -5.24
N PHE A 401 29.78 -9.25 -5.16
CA PHE A 401 29.34 -8.43 -6.27
C PHE A 401 30.50 -7.56 -6.74
N HIS A 402 30.84 -7.69 -8.01
CA HIS A 402 31.90 -6.90 -8.63
C HIS A 402 31.54 -6.50 -10.05
N TYR A 403 32.08 -5.37 -10.49
CA TYR A 403 31.93 -4.86 -11.83
C TYR A 403 33.14 -4.04 -12.24
N ILE A 404 33.38 -3.96 -13.55
CA ILE A 404 34.17 -2.89 -14.16
C ILE A 404 33.23 -2.06 -15.02
N SER A 405 33.31 -0.74 -14.86
CA SER A 405 32.71 0.21 -15.79
C SER A 405 33.80 0.83 -16.66
N PHE A 406 33.48 1.04 -17.93
CA PHE A 406 34.44 1.38 -18.96
C PHE A 406 33.86 2.33 -20.00
N PRO A 407 34.69 3.21 -20.62
CA PRO A 407 34.26 3.99 -21.76
C PRO A 407 33.86 3.07 -22.91
N GLU A 408 32.65 3.26 -23.43
CA GLU A 408 32.15 2.59 -24.64
C GLU A 408 31.24 3.59 -25.37
N PRO A 409 31.43 3.84 -26.67
CA PRO A 409 30.62 4.79 -27.42
C PRO A 409 29.12 4.47 -27.32
N ARG A 410 28.29 5.49 -27.09
CA ARG A 410 26.83 5.31 -26.87
C ARG A 410 26.09 4.67 -28.05
N ASP A 411 26.64 4.83 -29.25
CA ASP A 411 26.07 4.33 -30.52
C ASP A 411 26.55 2.91 -30.86
N GLU A 412 27.48 2.36 -30.08
CA GLU A 412 28.00 1.02 -30.30
C GLU A 412 26.99 -0.04 -29.82
N VAL A 413 26.57 -0.89 -30.75
CA VAL A 413 25.72 -2.05 -30.42
C VAL A 413 26.61 -3.20 -29.94
N ASN A 414 26.57 -3.44 -28.63
CA ASN A 414 27.28 -4.55 -28.02
C ASN A 414 26.55 -5.88 -28.29
N ASN A 415 27.17 -6.74 -29.09
CA ASN A 415 26.66 -8.06 -29.47
C ASN A 415 27.43 -9.20 -28.79
N ARG A 416 28.20 -8.92 -27.73
CA ARG A 416 29.01 -9.94 -27.06
C ARG A 416 28.11 -10.97 -26.40
N MET A 417 28.47 -12.24 -26.55
CA MET A 417 27.86 -13.35 -25.84
C MET A 417 28.35 -13.38 -24.39
N MET A 418 27.66 -14.16 -23.54
CA MET A 418 27.98 -14.27 -22.12
C MET A 418 29.47 -14.59 -21.86
N ARG A 419 30.01 -15.60 -22.56
CA ARG A 419 31.41 -15.99 -22.45
C ARG A 419 32.37 -14.88 -22.90
N GLU A 420 32.00 -14.13 -23.93
CA GLU A 420 32.80 -13.01 -24.43
C GLU A 420 32.81 -11.85 -23.43
N HIS A 421 31.70 -11.61 -22.72
CA HIS A 421 31.68 -10.68 -21.60
C HIS A 421 32.60 -11.11 -20.46
N VAL A 422 32.61 -12.40 -20.10
CA VAL A 422 33.55 -12.93 -19.09
C VAL A 422 35.00 -12.68 -19.50
N LEU A 423 35.37 -13.03 -20.75
CA LEU A 423 36.72 -12.82 -21.26
C LEU A 423 37.10 -11.34 -21.31
N HIS A 424 36.19 -10.48 -21.76
CA HIS A 424 36.40 -9.04 -21.79
C HIS A 424 36.62 -8.46 -20.38
N GLN A 425 35.87 -8.92 -19.39
CA GLN A 425 36.07 -8.51 -17.99
C GLN A 425 37.40 -8.94 -17.43
N LYS A 426 37.84 -10.17 -17.72
CA LYS A 426 39.18 -10.64 -17.34
C LYS A 426 40.29 -9.79 -17.96
N GLU A 427 40.13 -9.39 -19.22
CA GLU A 427 41.07 -8.51 -19.90
C GLU A 427 41.12 -7.12 -19.25
N LEU A 428 39.96 -6.49 -19.00
CA LEU A 428 39.91 -5.20 -18.31
C LEU A 428 40.50 -5.28 -16.89
N ALA A 429 40.31 -6.40 -16.20
CA ALA A 429 40.83 -6.62 -14.86
C ALA A 429 42.36 -6.62 -14.79
N HIS A 430 43.07 -6.92 -15.89
CA HIS A 430 44.54 -6.86 -15.94
C HIS A 430 45.10 -5.44 -15.79
N GLN A 431 44.27 -4.41 -15.99
CA GLN A 431 44.63 -3.01 -15.75
C GLN A 431 44.59 -2.62 -14.27
N PHE A 432 44.01 -3.47 -13.42
CA PHE A 432 43.89 -3.21 -11.99
C PHE A 432 44.89 -4.06 -11.20
N ILE A 433 45.17 -3.60 -9.98
CA ILE A 433 45.91 -4.38 -8.97
C ILE A 433 44.97 -5.35 -8.25
N ASN A 434 45.52 -6.18 -7.36
CA ASN A 434 44.72 -6.99 -6.45
C ASN A 434 44.01 -6.10 -5.41
N PRO A 435 42.75 -6.40 -5.04
CA PRO A 435 42.04 -7.66 -5.31
C PRO A 435 41.20 -7.64 -6.59
N TRP A 436 41.02 -6.48 -7.24
CA TRP A 436 40.16 -6.36 -8.42
C TRP A 436 40.60 -7.27 -9.55
N ARG A 437 41.91 -7.39 -9.82
CA ARG A 437 42.39 -8.30 -10.87
C ARG A 437 42.01 -9.77 -10.61
N ILE A 438 42.40 -10.29 -9.46
CA ILE A 438 42.27 -11.72 -9.15
C ILE A 438 40.83 -12.19 -8.97
N VAL A 439 39.90 -11.32 -8.53
CA VAL A 439 38.49 -11.71 -8.40
C VAL A 439 37.87 -12.04 -9.76
N PHE A 440 38.25 -11.32 -10.81
CA PHE A 440 37.85 -11.65 -12.19
C PHE A 440 38.63 -12.86 -12.73
N GLU A 441 39.92 -13.03 -12.43
CA GLU A 441 40.68 -14.22 -12.84
C GLU A 441 40.04 -15.52 -12.30
N TRP A 442 39.57 -15.50 -11.05
CA TRP A 442 38.86 -16.63 -10.41
C TRP A 442 37.46 -16.90 -10.94
N MET A 443 36.89 -15.99 -11.74
CA MET A 443 35.55 -16.15 -12.30
C MET A 443 35.52 -17.31 -13.30
N PRO A 444 34.61 -18.29 -13.14
CA PRO A 444 34.37 -19.33 -14.16
C PRO A 444 34.02 -18.74 -15.52
N GLU A 445 34.43 -19.39 -16.61
CA GLU A 445 34.18 -18.90 -17.98
C GLU A 445 32.70 -18.87 -18.39
N ASP A 446 31.86 -19.62 -17.67
CA ASP A 446 30.42 -19.75 -17.84
C ASP A 446 29.62 -18.88 -16.85
N SER A 447 30.29 -17.98 -16.12
CA SER A 447 29.62 -17.08 -15.17
C SER A 447 28.61 -16.16 -15.87
N GLU A 448 27.47 -15.90 -15.22
CA GLU A 448 26.54 -14.87 -15.68
C GLU A 448 27.16 -13.47 -15.47
N VAL A 449 27.34 -12.75 -16.59
CA VAL A 449 27.81 -11.36 -16.65
C VAL A 449 26.73 -10.50 -17.28
N TRP A 450 26.27 -9.51 -16.54
CA TRP A 450 25.17 -8.64 -16.95
C TRP A 450 25.73 -7.35 -17.52
N TYR A 451 25.75 -7.24 -18.84
CA TYR A 451 26.14 -6.00 -19.51
C TYR A 451 25.02 -4.96 -19.48
N SER A 452 25.41 -3.70 -19.27
CA SER A 452 24.53 -2.54 -19.40
C SER A 452 25.30 -1.36 -19.97
N MET A 453 24.86 -0.85 -21.12
CA MET A 453 25.14 0.53 -21.51
C MET A 453 24.50 1.45 -20.47
N LEU A 454 25.25 2.41 -19.93
CA LEU A 454 24.70 3.29 -18.91
C LEU A 454 23.79 4.32 -19.58
N ARG A 455 22.68 4.63 -18.90
CA ARG A 455 21.66 5.54 -19.40
C ARG A 455 21.20 6.47 -18.29
N ASN A 456 20.77 7.66 -18.67
CA ASN A 456 20.10 8.59 -17.80
C ASN A 456 18.84 9.15 -18.48
N TRP A 457 17.89 9.58 -17.67
CA TRP A 457 16.77 10.39 -18.12
C TRP A 457 16.57 11.51 -17.11
N ASP A 458 16.62 12.75 -17.59
CA ASP A 458 16.65 13.94 -16.75
C ASP A 458 15.28 14.65 -16.78
N PRO A 459 14.45 14.54 -15.74
CA PRO A 459 13.13 15.17 -15.71
C PRO A 459 13.17 16.71 -15.78
N SER A 460 14.33 17.34 -15.56
CA SER A 460 14.43 18.81 -15.59
C SER A 460 14.43 19.38 -17.01
N LEU A 461 14.68 18.54 -18.03
CA LEU A 461 14.74 18.97 -19.42
C LEU A 461 13.33 19.32 -19.96
N PRO A 462 13.18 20.39 -20.77
CA PRO A 462 11.89 20.80 -21.31
C PRO A 462 11.14 19.70 -22.08
N GLU A 463 11.86 18.90 -22.87
CA GLU A 463 11.34 17.79 -23.65
C GLU A 463 10.87 16.59 -22.79
N HIS A 464 11.27 16.56 -21.52
CA HIS A 464 10.93 15.51 -20.58
C HIS A 464 9.80 15.90 -19.64
N ARG A 465 9.26 17.13 -19.74
CA ARG A 465 8.09 17.55 -18.96
C ARG A 465 6.84 16.79 -19.39
N TRP A 466 6.06 16.32 -18.42
CA TRP A 466 4.78 15.68 -18.65
C TRP A 466 3.61 16.55 -18.17
N ASP A 467 2.43 16.27 -18.72
CA ASP A 467 1.17 16.77 -18.15
C ASP A 467 0.72 15.84 -17.02
N HIS A 468 0.66 16.36 -15.80
CA HIS A 468 0.14 15.64 -14.63
C HIS A 468 -1.40 15.54 -14.63
N HIS A 469 -2.08 16.06 -15.66
CA HIS A 469 -3.53 15.99 -15.89
C HIS A 469 -4.34 16.41 -14.66
N GLN A 470 -4.16 17.67 -14.24
CA GLN A 470 -4.79 18.23 -13.03
C GLN A 470 -4.46 17.48 -11.72
N GLY A 471 -3.33 16.76 -11.69
CA GLY A 471 -2.85 16.03 -10.51
C GLY A 471 -3.32 14.57 -10.48
N GLY A 472 -4.05 14.12 -11.52
CA GLY A 472 -4.51 12.74 -11.62
C GLY A 472 -3.38 11.73 -11.88
N VAL A 473 -2.19 12.16 -12.32
CA VAL A 473 -1.05 11.27 -12.56
C VAL A 473 0.29 11.92 -12.25
N THR A 474 1.24 11.14 -11.72
CA THR A 474 2.65 11.54 -11.59
C THR A 474 3.61 10.34 -11.60
N LEU A 475 4.92 10.60 -11.64
CA LEU A 475 6.01 9.62 -11.68
C LEU A 475 6.86 9.71 -10.41
N ALA A 476 7.41 8.59 -9.93
CA ALA A 476 8.34 8.56 -8.79
C ALA A 476 9.42 7.47 -8.95
N GLY A 477 10.59 7.69 -8.36
CA GLY A 477 11.77 6.81 -8.40
C GLY A 477 12.35 6.69 -9.81
N ASP A 478 12.86 5.51 -10.14
CA ASP A 478 13.42 5.21 -11.47
C ASP A 478 12.41 5.42 -12.63
N ALA A 479 11.11 5.53 -12.36
CA ALA A 479 10.14 5.92 -13.37
C ALA A 479 10.29 7.40 -13.76
N ALA A 480 10.61 8.27 -12.80
CA ALA A 480 10.78 9.72 -12.96
C ALA A 480 12.23 10.13 -13.25
N HIS A 481 13.25 9.46 -12.69
CA HIS A 481 14.65 9.90 -12.84
C HIS A 481 15.63 8.71 -12.83
N PRO A 482 15.51 7.77 -13.78
CA PRO A 482 16.49 6.70 -13.89
C PRO A 482 17.88 7.30 -14.16
N MET A 483 18.82 6.95 -13.29
CA MET A 483 20.17 7.50 -13.28
C MET A 483 21.21 6.38 -13.25
N THR A 484 22.46 6.74 -13.50
CA THR A 484 23.56 5.79 -13.39
C THR A 484 23.80 5.41 -11.93
N PHE A 485 24.14 4.16 -11.67
CA PHE A 485 24.34 3.64 -10.32
C PHE A 485 25.69 4.08 -9.69
N GLN A 486 26.56 4.77 -10.44
CA GLN A 486 27.94 5.06 -10.03
C GLN A 486 28.05 5.89 -8.74
N ARG A 487 27.03 6.70 -8.43
CA ARG A 487 26.97 7.46 -7.19
C ARG A 487 26.23 6.74 -6.06
N GLY A 488 25.62 5.58 -6.30
CA GLY A 488 24.83 4.86 -5.30
C GLY A 488 23.55 5.58 -4.84
N GLN A 489 23.04 6.53 -5.64
CA GLN A 489 21.97 7.46 -5.21
C GLN A 489 20.55 7.01 -5.53
N GLY A 490 20.36 6.02 -6.41
CA GLY A 490 19.03 5.69 -6.94
C GLY A 490 18.03 5.29 -5.86
N LEU A 491 18.44 4.45 -4.90
CA LEU A 491 17.55 4.07 -3.79
C LEU A 491 17.22 5.27 -2.89
N ASN A 492 18.17 6.17 -2.64
CA ASN A 492 17.94 7.32 -1.76
C ASN A 492 16.89 8.26 -2.38
N HIS A 493 17.01 8.61 -3.67
CA HIS A 493 15.98 9.40 -4.35
C HIS A 493 14.63 8.69 -4.41
N ALA A 494 14.63 7.37 -4.61
CA ALA A 494 13.41 6.57 -4.61
C ALA A 494 12.67 6.58 -3.25
N ILE A 495 13.38 6.64 -2.13
CA ILE A 495 12.77 6.77 -0.80
C ILE A 495 12.29 8.20 -0.57
N GLN A 496 13.05 9.20 -1.02
CA GLN A 496 12.72 10.60 -0.87
C GLN A 496 11.43 10.91 -1.63
N ASP A 497 11.29 10.44 -2.86
CA ASP A 497 10.05 10.55 -3.63
C ASP A 497 8.88 9.89 -2.92
N ALA A 498 9.06 8.67 -2.42
CA ALA A 498 8.00 7.97 -1.71
C ALA A 498 7.53 8.73 -0.46
N TYR A 499 8.41 9.51 0.16
CA TYR A 499 8.10 10.38 1.28
C TYR A 499 7.40 11.67 0.83
N THR A 500 7.99 12.42 -0.09
CA THR A 500 7.44 13.71 -0.54
C THR A 500 6.13 13.57 -1.30
N VAL A 501 5.94 12.50 -2.08
CA VAL A 501 4.65 12.18 -2.70
C VAL A 501 3.60 11.89 -1.64
N CYS A 502 3.98 11.19 -0.56
CA CYS A 502 3.06 10.92 0.55
C CYS A 502 2.65 12.22 1.26
N GLU A 503 3.59 13.13 1.52
CA GLU A 503 3.32 14.45 2.11
C GLU A 503 2.40 15.28 1.19
N ALA A 504 2.66 15.28 -0.12
CA ALA A 504 1.83 15.97 -1.09
C ALA A 504 0.39 15.43 -1.08
N LEU A 505 0.22 14.10 -1.10
CA LEU A 505 -1.09 13.45 -0.98
C LEU A 505 -1.79 13.84 0.32
N GLU A 506 -1.10 13.76 1.45
CA GLU A 506 -1.66 14.12 2.76
C GLU A 506 -2.12 15.58 2.83
N SER A 507 -1.39 16.51 2.19
CA SER A 507 -1.72 17.94 2.25
C SER A 507 -3.08 18.31 1.66
N PHE A 508 -3.59 17.53 0.70
CA PHE A 508 -4.87 17.82 0.07
C PHE A 508 -5.93 16.76 0.32
N TRP A 509 -5.59 15.51 0.67
CA TRP A 509 -6.55 14.39 0.60
C TRP A 509 -7.83 14.61 1.40
N ASN A 510 -7.76 15.27 2.57
CA ASN A 510 -8.92 15.68 3.40
C ASN A 510 -10.05 14.63 3.47
N GLY A 511 -9.72 13.38 3.81
CA GLY A 511 -10.71 12.28 3.89
C GLY A 511 -11.39 11.89 2.56
N GLY A 512 -10.86 12.36 1.44
CA GLY A 512 -11.41 12.25 0.08
C GLY A 512 -12.17 13.49 -0.41
N ASP A 513 -12.30 14.54 0.41
CA ASP A 513 -13.02 15.78 0.08
C ASP A 513 -12.05 16.91 -0.28
N PHE A 514 -11.56 16.89 -1.52
CA PHE A 514 -10.57 17.83 -2.03
C PHE A 514 -10.93 18.34 -3.42
N THR A 515 -10.43 19.53 -3.76
CA THR A 515 -10.62 20.13 -5.09
C THR A 515 -9.53 19.68 -6.06
N MET A 516 -9.82 19.73 -7.37
CA MET A 516 -8.80 19.40 -8.38
C MET A 516 -7.68 20.44 -8.40
N GLU A 517 -7.97 21.69 -8.04
CA GLU A 517 -6.95 22.72 -7.87
C GLU A 517 -5.96 22.37 -6.74
N ASP A 518 -6.45 21.89 -5.59
CA ASP A 518 -5.58 21.49 -4.47
C ASP A 518 -4.71 20.29 -4.85
N CYS A 519 -5.31 19.29 -5.50
CA CYS A 519 -4.59 18.11 -5.99
C CYS A 519 -3.51 18.50 -7.01
N SER A 520 -3.88 19.30 -8.02
CA SER A 520 -2.96 19.78 -9.03
C SER A 520 -1.83 20.62 -8.43
N ALA A 521 -2.11 21.49 -7.46
CA ALA A 521 -1.11 22.33 -6.82
C ALA A 521 -0.10 21.50 -6.01
N ALA A 522 -0.57 20.51 -5.25
CA ALA A 522 0.29 19.65 -4.46
C ALA A 522 1.18 18.74 -5.33
N ILE A 523 0.62 18.13 -6.38
CA ILE A 523 1.40 17.29 -7.31
C ILE A 523 2.44 18.14 -8.05
N LYS A 524 2.06 19.33 -8.52
CA LYS A 524 3.01 20.25 -9.15
C LYS A 524 4.14 20.65 -8.19
N ALA A 525 3.82 20.93 -6.93
CA ALA A 525 4.83 21.28 -5.92
C ALA A 525 5.80 20.11 -5.65
N TYR A 526 5.31 18.86 -5.70
CA TYR A 526 6.16 17.67 -5.65
C TYR A 526 7.08 17.58 -6.87
N GLU A 527 6.55 17.80 -8.08
CA GLU A 527 7.32 17.67 -9.32
C GLU A 527 8.38 18.77 -9.51
N GLU A 528 8.16 19.96 -8.93
CA GLU A 528 9.08 21.11 -9.02
C GLU A 528 10.09 21.22 -7.87
N GLY A 529 9.87 20.50 -6.77
CA GLY A 529 10.73 20.49 -5.57
C GLY A 529 11.84 19.46 -5.63
#